data_AF-A0A4Q3XY56-F1
#
_entry.id   AF-A0A4Q3XY56-F1
#
_cell.length_a   1.000
_cell.length_b   1.000
_cell.length_c   1.000
_cell.angle_alpha   90.00
_cell.angle_beta   90.00
_cell.angle_gamma   90.00
#
_symmetry.space_group_name_H-M   'P 1'
#
loop_
_entity.id
_entity.type
_entity.pdbx_description
1 polymer ?
#
loop_
_entity_poly.entity_id
_entity_poly.type
_entity_poly.pdbx_seq_one_letter_code
_entity_poly.pdbx_strand_id
1 'polypeptide(L)'
;MAYETREAGGLYYYTSRRIGGRVVKTYVGKSGALTDRIAYMDATARELADAQAEEKRLALLDHRARDRSIADYLTESYNLVSLMLRAEGYHRPKRGKWRKRQGAKMGQQTTIPIPDSEEQRIALVELGMASKDPKIQERAIAVLRAKDNTVKSAFSRQATVLVHSMAGENPVKRELYEADFKRIFKAVTGADYTSAIHSTLPPLEHFLAERVAFCQMELFLASLRLSSYHAANEYRGIELCEQRVDRAQKRYFAAIKALAEIKRLALPMVNVAMPGSMQVNMGEKQVNVSGVPMVS
;
A
#
# COMPACT_ATOMS: atom_id res chain seq x y z
N MET A 1 -5.41 -32.57 34.17
CA MET A 1 -4.42 -33.65 34.34
C MET A 1 -5.05 -34.98 33.99
N ALA A 2 -4.27 -35.95 33.49
CA ALA A 2 -4.79 -37.20 32.91
C ALA A 2 -4.62 -38.39 33.85
N TYR A 3 -5.07 -38.23 35.09
CA TYR A 3 -5.20 -39.32 36.04
C TYR A 3 -6.67 -39.59 36.31
N GLU A 4 -7.03 -40.87 36.41
CA GLU A 4 -8.39 -41.31 36.70
C GLU A 4 -8.36 -42.34 37.83
N THR A 5 -9.17 -42.10 38.86
CA THR A 5 -9.37 -43.03 39.97
C THR A 5 -10.42 -44.06 39.55
N ARG A 6 -10.08 -45.35 39.64
CA ARG A 6 -11.01 -46.46 39.35
C ARG A 6 -11.61 -47.01 40.65
N GLU A 7 -12.76 -47.69 40.55
CA GLU A 7 -13.54 -48.23 41.70
C GLU A 7 -12.73 -49.13 42.65
N ALA A 8 -11.67 -49.78 42.16
CA ALA A 8 -10.72 -50.56 42.97
C ALA A 8 -9.65 -49.71 43.69
N GLY A 9 -9.83 -48.38 43.80
CA GLY A 9 -8.93 -47.45 44.51
C GLY A 9 -7.62 -47.13 43.81
N GLY A 10 -7.40 -47.62 42.59
CA GLY A 10 -6.19 -47.36 41.81
C GLY A 10 -6.26 -46.05 41.02
N LEU A 11 -5.21 -45.23 41.12
CA LEU A 11 -5.00 -44.06 40.27
C LEU A 11 -4.28 -44.51 38.98
N TYR A 12 -4.83 -44.21 37.80
CA TYR A 12 -4.24 -44.61 36.51
C TYR A 12 -3.96 -43.40 35.64
N TYR A 13 -2.76 -43.36 35.05
CA TYR A 13 -2.45 -42.41 33.99
C TYR A 13 -3.06 -42.88 32.68
N TYR A 14 -3.77 -41.99 31.99
CA TYR A 14 -4.34 -42.26 30.68
C TYR A 14 -3.96 -41.16 29.68
N THR A 15 -3.91 -41.50 28.41
CA THR A 15 -3.84 -40.53 27.32
C THR A 15 -5.17 -40.53 26.58
N SER A 16 -5.57 -39.40 26.00
CA SER A 16 -6.80 -39.29 25.23
C SER A 16 -6.53 -38.76 23.83
N ARG A 17 -7.08 -39.42 22.80
CA ARG A 17 -7.01 -38.96 21.40
C ARG A 17 -8.40 -39.00 20.77
N ARG A 18 -8.69 -38.05 19.89
CA ARG A 18 -9.89 -38.09 19.04
C ARG A 18 -9.65 -38.99 17.83
N ILE A 19 -10.46 -40.02 17.66
CA ILE A 19 -10.45 -40.93 16.51
C ILE A 19 -11.88 -40.98 15.94
N GLY A 20 -12.07 -40.58 14.68
CA GLY A 20 -13.40 -40.55 14.06
C GLY A 20 -14.43 -39.69 14.81
N GLY A 21 -14.01 -38.58 15.43
CA GLY A 21 -14.88 -37.70 16.21
C GLY A 21 -15.19 -38.17 17.64
N ARG A 22 -14.78 -39.38 18.04
CA ARG A 22 -14.94 -39.89 19.42
C ARG A 22 -13.65 -39.74 20.21
N VAL A 23 -13.75 -39.41 21.50
CA VAL A 23 -12.60 -39.36 22.41
C VAL A 23 -12.35 -40.77 22.94
N VAL A 24 -11.19 -41.34 22.59
CA VAL A 24 -10.75 -42.65 23.08
C VAL A 24 -9.69 -42.42 24.16
N LYS A 25 -9.87 -43.07 25.32
CA LYS A 25 -8.89 -43.08 26.41
C LYS A 25 -8.05 -44.36 26.35
N THR A 26 -6.73 -44.22 26.38
CA THR A 26 -5.77 -45.33 26.49
C THR A 26 -5.07 -45.25 27.83
N TYR A 27 -5.26 -46.27 28.67
CA TYR A 27 -4.61 -46.35 29.98
C TYR A 27 -3.17 -46.81 29.80
N VAL A 28 -2.22 -46.00 30.29
CA VAL A 28 -0.78 -46.26 30.17
C VAL A 28 -0.30 -47.11 31.34
N GLY A 29 -0.84 -46.89 32.55
CA GLY A 29 -0.47 -47.68 33.72
C GLY A 29 -1.02 -47.11 35.03
N LYS A 30 -0.88 -47.88 36.11
CA LYS A 30 -1.16 -47.44 37.48
C LYS A 30 -0.10 -46.41 37.92
N SER A 31 -0.50 -45.45 38.73
CA SER A 31 0.39 -44.42 39.29
C SER A 31 1.60 -45.05 39.99
N GLY A 32 2.76 -44.46 39.72
CA GLY A 32 4.08 -44.92 40.11
C GLY A 32 5.16 -44.11 39.40
N ALA A 33 6.42 -44.29 39.82
CA ALA A 33 7.53 -43.43 39.41
C ALA A 33 7.66 -43.23 37.88
N LEU A 34 7.41 -44.27 37.08
CA LEU A 34 7.49 -44.18 35.61
C LEU A 34 6.31 -43.41 35.01
N THR A 35 5.07 -43.68 35.45
CA THR A 35 3.88 -42.98 34.93
C THR A 35 3.88 -41.52 35.35
N ASP A 36 4.39 -41.21 36.54
CA ASP A 36 4.49 -39.83 37.03
C ASP A 36 5.52 -39.04 36.23
N ARG A 37 6.62 -39.68 35.82
CA ARG A 37 7.60 -39.06 34.91
C ARG A 37 7.03 -38.83 33.50
N ILE A 38 6.21 -39.76 32.97
CA ILE A 38 5.52 -39.58 31.70
C ILE A 38 4.49 -38.45 31.78
N ALA A 39 3.70 -38.40 32.86
CA ALA A 39 2.72 -37.34 33.09
C ALA A 39 3.39 -35.97 33.19
N TYR A 40 4.55 -35.89 33.85
CA TYR A 40 5.39 -34.69 33.90
C TYR A 40 5.87 -34.28 32.50
N MET A 41 6.44 -35.19 31.72
CA MET A 41 6.90 -34.89 30.36
C MET A 41 5.76 -34.41 29.45
N ASP A 42 4.58 -35.04 29.53
CA ASP A 42 3.40 -34.62 28.77
C ASP A 42 2.88 -33.25 29.22
N ALA A 43 2.95 -32.94 30.52
CA ALA A 43 2.61 -31.60 31.02
C ALA A 43 3.57 -30.54 30.48
N THR A 44 4.88 -30.78 30.56
CA THR A 44 5.90 -29.86 30.01
C THR A 44 5.76 -29.69 28.50
N ALA A 45 5.45 -30.77 27.77
CA ALA A 45 5.22 -30.70 26.32
C ALA A 45 3.98 -29.86 25.97
N ARG A 46 2.90 -29.95 26.77
CA ARG A 46 1.72 -29.10 26.60
C ARG A 46 2.03 -27.65 26.90
N GLU A 47 2.73 -27.36 27.99
CA GLU A 47 3.15 -25.99 28.33
C GLU A 47 4.01 -25.36 27.24
N LEU A 48 4.97 -26.10 26.69
CA LEU A 48 5.78 -25.64 25.57
C LEU A 48 4.95 -25.41 24.31
N ALA A 49 4.01 -26.32 24.00
CA ALA A 49 3.13 -26.18 22.85
C ALA A 49 2.18 -24.99 23.00
N ASP A 50 1.64 -24.75 24.19
CA ASP A 50 0.77 -23.62 24.51
C ASP A 50 1.55 -22.30 24.41
N ALA A 51 2.77 -22.25 24.94
CA ALA A 51 3.67 -21.09 24.81
C ALA A 51 4.00 -20.79 23.34
N GLN A 52 4.34 -21.81 22.55
CA GLN A 52 4.60 -21.67 21.12
C GLN A 52 3.34 -21.24 20.33
N ALA A 53 2.17 -21.76 20.71
CA ALA A 53 0.91 -21.38 20.09
C ALA A 53 0.58 -19.90 20.37
N GLU A 54 0.82 -19.43 21.59
CA GLU A 54 0.61 -18.04 21.98
C GLU A 54 1.59 -17.10 21.28
N GLU A 55 2.88 -17.44 21.23
CA GLU A 55 3.88 -16.68 20.48
C GLU A 55 3.48 -16.52 19.01
N LYS A 56 3.03 -17.62 18.38
CA LYS A 56 2.53 -17.60 17.00
C LYS A 56 1.29 -16.74 16.84
N ARG A 57 0.36 -16.81 17.80
CA ARG A 57 -0.86 -15.97 17.80
C ARG A 57 -0.49 -14.49 17.85
N LEU A 58 0.43 -14.10 18.73
CA LEU A 58 0.90 -12.73 18.87
C LEU A 58 1.63 -12.25 17.59
N ALA A 59 2.50 -13.08 17.00
CA ALA A 59 3.17 -12.78 15.75
C ALA A 59 2.18 -12.54 14.59
N LEU A 60 1.12 -13.36 14.49
CA LEU A 60 0.07 -13.20 13.49
C LEU A 60 -0.74 -11.90 13.68
N LEU A 61 -1.04 -11.53 14.92
CA LEU A 61 -1.73 -10.28 15.23
C LEU A 61 -0.90 -9.06 14.83
N ASP A 62 0.39 -9.06 15.17
CA ASP A 62 1.34 -8.02 14.76
C ASP A 62 1.42 -7.91 13.23
N HIS A 63 1.48 -9.04 12.52
CA HIS A 63 1.50 -9.04 11.06
C HIS A 63 0.23 -8.46 10.44
N ARG A 64 -0.93 -8.82 10.97
CA ARG A 64 -2.22 -8.28 10.49
C ARG A 64 -2.34 -6.79 10.76
N ALA A 65 -1.88 -6.31 11.92
CA ALA A 65 -1.89 -4.89 12.25
C ALA A 65 -1.04 -4.08 11.25
N ARG A 66 0.17 -4.55 10.92
CA ARG A 66 1.03 -3.92 9.91
C ARG A 66 0.43 -3.99 8.50
N ASP A 67 -0.13 -5.14 8.10
CA ASP A 67 -0.76 -5.26 6.78
C ASP A 67 -1.96 -4.32 6.63
N ARG A 68 -2.67 -4.05 7.74
CA ARG A 68 -3.76 -3.10 7.79
C ARG A 68 -3.26 -1.66 7.64
N SER A 69 -2.24 -1.24 8.39
CA SER A 69 -1.70 0.13 8.26
C SER A 69 -1.16 0.39 6.85
N ILE A 70 -0.53 -0.61 6.21
CA ILE A 70 -0.11 -0.53 4.80
C ILE A 70 -1.33 -0.36 3.89
N ALA A 71 -2.38 -1.16 4.08
CA ALA A 71 -3.59 -1.08 3.25
C ALA A 71 -4.31 0.26 3.40
N ASP A 72 -4.35 0.81 4.62
CA ASP A 72 -4.95 2.10 4.93
C ASP A 72 -4.18 3.23 4.22
N TYR A 73 -2.86 3.27 4.36
CA TYR A 73 -2.00 4.23 3.64
C TYR A 73 -2.17 4.15 2.12
N LEU A 74 -2.21 2.94 1.54
CA LEU A 74 -2.36 2.78 0.09
C LEU A 74 -3.74 3.23 -0.41
N THR A 75 -4.76 3.12 0.43
CA THR A 75 -6.12 3.60 0.18
C THR A 75 -6.17 5.13 0.24
N GLU A 76 -5.60 5.72 1.29
CA GLU A 76 -5.44 7.17 1.43
C GLU A 76 -4.68 7.77 0.25
N SER A 77 -3.55 7.17 -0.10
CA SER A 77 -2.73 7.54 -1.25
C SER A 77 -3.53 7.52 -2.56
N TYR A 78 -4.33 6.48 -2.77
CA TYR A 78 -5.18 6.40 -3.97
C TYR A 78 -6.26 7.50 -3.99
N ASN A 79 -6.85 7.81 -2.85
CA ASN A 79 -7.88 8.85 -2.73
C ASN A 79 -7.29 10.24 -2.97
N LEU A 80 -6.11 10.53 -2.42
CA LEU A 80 -5.40 11.78 -2.66
C LEU A 80 -5.07 11.97 -4.14
N VAL A 81 -4.47 10.96 -4.78
CA VAL A 81 -4.15 10.97 -6.22
C VAL A 81 -5.42 11.23 -7.04
N SER A 82 -6.50 10.56 -6.69
CA SER A 82 -7.79 10.73 -7.37
C SER A 82 -8.34 12.15 -7.21
N LEU A 83 -8.19 12.74 -6.03
CA LEU A 83 -8.64 14.10 -5.73
C LEU A 83 -7.80 15.15 -6.47
N MET A 84 -6.47 14.99 -6.46
CA MET A 84 -5.54 15.85 -7.21
C MET A 84 -5.82 15.81 -8.72
N LEU A 85 -6.06 14.62 -9.29
CA LEU A 85 -6.41 14.51 -10.72
C LEU A 85 -7.71 15.22 -11.07
N ARG A 86 -8.73 15.13 -10.20
CA ARG A 86 -9.97 15.87 -10.38
C ARG A 86 -9.76 17.38 -10.26
N ALA A 87 -8.88 17.80 -9.37
CA ALA A 87 -8.48 19.21 -9.25
C ALA A 87 -7.89 19.73 -10.56
N GLU A 88 -7.06 18.92 -11.23
CA GLU A 88 -6.50 19.18 -12.56
C GLU A 88 -7.47 18.97 -13.75
N GLY A 89 -8.75 18.67 -13.46
CA GLY A 89 -9.79 18.52 -14.49
C GLY A 89 -9.83 17.17 -15.19
N TYR A 90 -9.11 16.17 -14.66
CA TYR A 90 -9.22 14.79 -15.11
C TYR A 90 -10.43 14.11 -14.48
N HIS A 91 -10.98 13.14 -15.20
CA HIS A 91 -12.03 12.25 -14.71
C HIS A 91 -11.73 10.82 -15.12
N ARG A 92 -12.31 9.87 -14.38
CA ARG A 92 -12.19 8.44 -14.68
C ARG A 92 -13.59 7.91 -15.02
N PRO A 93 -13.92 7.67 -16.30
CA PRO A 93 -15.19 7.05 -16.64
C PRO A 93 -15.20 5.59 -16.15
N LYS A 94 -16.11 5.29 -15.21
CA LYS A 94 -16.21 3.99 -14.54
C LYS A 94 -14.84 3.56 -13.96
N ARG A 95 -14.41 2.32 -14.21
CA ARG A 95 -13.09 1.78 -13.81
C ARG A 95 -12.01 1.94 -14.90
N GLY A 96 -12.26 2.75 -15.93
CA GLY A 96 -11.39 2.93 -17.10
C GLY A 96 -10.13 3.78 -16.84
N LYS A 97 -9.46 4.23 -17.91
CA LYS A 97 -8.29 5.13 -17.85
C LYS A 97 -8.73 6.56 -17.49
N TRP A 98 -7.87 7.31 -16.82
CA TRP A 98 -8.09 8.75 -16.60
C TRP A 98 -8.10 9.52 -17.93
N ARG A 99 -8.99 10.51 -18.06
CA ARG A 99 -9.16 11.35 -19.25
C ARG A 99 -9.37 12.81 -18.84
N LYS A 100 -8.78 13.75 -19.59
CA LYS A 100 -9.02 15.18 -19.39
C LYS A 100 -10.37 15.57 -19.98
N ARG A 101 -11.19 16.36 -19.28
CA ARG A 101 -12.43 16.90 -19.87
C ARG A 101 -12.05 17.95 -20.93
N GLN A 102 -12.49 17.78 -22.18
CA GLN A 102 -12.37 18.82 -23.20
C GLN A 102 -13.55 19.80 -23.06
N GLY A 103 -13.28 21.11 -23.14
CA GLY A 103 -14.32 22.14 -23.16
C GLY A 103 -14.93 22.57 -21.82
N ALA A 104 -14.47 22.03 -20.68
CA ALA A 104 -14.81 22.65 -19.40
C ALA A 104 -14.09 24.00 -19.33
N LYS A 105 -14.85 25.11 -19.31
CA LYS A 105 -14.30 26.44 -19.01
C LYS A 105 -13.46 26.32 -17.73
N MET A 106 -12.14 26.33 -17.89
CA MET A 106 -11.22 26.54 -16.78
C MET A 106 -11.59 27.90 -16.20
N GLY A 107 -12.08 27.93 -14.96
CA GLY A 107 -12.29 29.19 -14.25
C GLY A 107 -13.74 29.67 -14.17
N GLN A 108 -14.66 28.83 -13.67
CA GLN A 108 -15.42 29.37 -12.54
C GLN A 108 -14.58 29.08 -11.30
N GLN A 109 -13.80 30.07 -10.88
CA GLN A 109 -13.38 30.16 -9.49
C GLN A 109 -14.67 30.23 -8.69
N THR A 110 -15.18 29.07 -8.29
CA THR A 110 -16.11 29.02 -7.18
C THR A 110 -15.39 29.70 -6.03
N THR A 111 -15.94 30.81 -5.55
CA THR A 111 -15.56 31.56 -4.35
C THR A 111 -15.82 30.70 -3.11
N ILE A 112 -15.24 29.49 -3.09
CA ILE A 112 -15.22 28.62 -1.94
C ILE A 112 -14.17 29.21 -1.01
N PRO A 113 -14.53 29.63 0.21
CA PRO A 113 -13.56 30.09 1.19
C PRO A 113 -12.56 28.96 1.46
N ILE A 114 -11.29 29.25 1.22
CA ILE A 114 -10.18 28.38 1.58
C ILE A 114 -9.80 28.72 3.02
N PRO A 115 -9.67 27.73 3.92
CA PRO A 115 -9.23 28.00 5.29
C PRO A 115 -7.84 28.65 5.33
N ASP A 116 -7.67 29.63 6.22
CA ASP A 116 -6.42 30.38 6.38
C ASP A 116 -5.35 29.58 7.13
N SER A 117 -5.76 28.67 8.02
CA SER A 117 -4.85 27.79 8.77
C SER A 117 -4.44 26.56 7.93
N GLU A 118 -3.14 26.25 7.96
CA GLU A 118 -2.56 25.01 7.40
C GLU A 118 -3.28 23.75 7.92
N GLU A 119 -3.51 23.65 9.23
CA GLU A 119 -4.13 22.48 9.84
C GLU A 119 -5.56 22.27 9.33
N GLN A 120 -6.30 23.37 9.15
CA GLN A 120 -7.66 23.32 8.61
C GLN A 120 -7.66 22.94 7.12
N ARG A 121 -6.66 23.37 6.35
CA ARG A 121 -6.49 22.95 4.95
C ARG A 121 -6.18 21.46 4.86
N ILE A 122 -5.27 20.94 5.69
CA ILE A 122 -4.93 19.51 5.75
C ILE A 122 -6.17 18.69 6.12
N ALA A 123 -6.85 19.06 7.21
CA ALA A 123 -8.05 18.35 7.68
C ALA A 123 -9.18 18.34 6.63
N LEU A 124 -9.35 19.43 5.86
CA LEU A 124 -10.33 19.48 4.78
C LEU A 124 -9.97 18.55 3.61
N VAL A 125 -8.68 18.41 3.29
CA VAL A 125 -8.21 17.46 2.27
C VAL A 125 -8.40 16.02 2.73
N GLU A 126 -8.05 15.70 3.97
CA GLU A 126 -8.29 14.38 4.57
C GLU A 126 -9.79 14.04 4.58
N LEU A 127 -10.63 15.00 4.98
CA LEU A 127 -12.08 14.83 4.93
C LEU A 127 -12.59 14.64 3.50
N GLY A 128 -12.03 15.35 2.53
CA GLY A 128 -12.34 15.18 1.10
C GLY A 128 -11.93 13.81 0.55
N MET A 129 -10.82 13.24 1.05
CA MET A 129 -10.38 11.89 0.70
C MET A 129 -11.31 10.81 1.27
N ALA A 130 -11.81 11.01 2.49
CA ALA A 130 -12.69 10.06 3.17
C ALA A 130 -14.16 10.18 2.72
N SER A 131 -14.60 11.38 2.34
CA SER A 131 -16.00 11.67 2.04
C SER A 131 -16.39 11.32 0.61
N LYS A 132 -17.65 10.88 0.44
CA LYS A 132 -18.31 10.74 -0.87
C LYS A 132 -19.16 11.96 -1.24
N ASP A 133 -19.31 12.93 -0.34
CA ASP A 133 -20.09 14.14 -0.58
C ASP A 133 -19.39 15.01 -1.64
N PRO A 134 -20.05 15.28 -2.79
CA PRO A 134 -19.50 16.12 -3.84
C PRO A 134 -19.08 17.51 -3.36
N LYS A 135 -19.80 18.12 -2.41
CA LYS A 135 -19.49 19.46 -1.89
C LYS A 135 -18.20 19.47 -1.09
N ILE A 136 -17.99 18.46 -0.24
CA ILE A 136 -16.75 18.32 0.54
C ILE A 136 -15.57 18.07 -0.41
N GLN A 137 -15.75 17.21 -1.42
CA GLN A 137 -14.72 16.95 -2.42
C GLN A 137 -14.37 18.20 -3.23
N GLU A 138 -15.36 19.02 -3.59
CA GLU A 138 -15.14 20.27 -4.32
C GLU A 138 -14.37 21.29 -3.48
N ARG A 139 -14.68 21.41 -2.19
CA ARG A 139 -13.92 22.24 -1.25
C ARG A 139 -12.47 21.77 -1.11
N ALA A 140 -12.24 20.47 -0.95
CA ALA A 140 -10.91 19.90 -0.87
C ALA A 140 -10.12 20.08 -2.19
N ILE A 141 -10.79 19.96 -3.34
CA ILE A 141 -10.22 20.28 -4.66
C ILE A 141 -9.82 21.76 -4.75
N ALA A 142 -10.63 22.68 -4.21
CA ALA A 142 -10.31 24.10 -4.20
C ALA A 142 -9.01 24.39 -3.43
N VAL A 143 -8.81 23.73 -2.27
CA VAL A 143 -7.55 23.78 -1.51
C VAL A 143 -6.37 23.29 -2.36
N LEU A 144 -6.51 22.14 -3.02
CA LEU A 144 -5.44 21.57 -3.87
C LEU A 144 -5.12 22.45 -5.08
N ARG A 145 -6.12 23.13 -5.66
CA ARG A 145 -5.96 24.05 -6.79
C ARG A 145 -5.24 25.34 -6.43
N ALA A 146 -5.26 25.75 -5.16
CA ALA A 146 -4.58 26.96 -4.70
C ALA A 146 -3.04 26.88 -4.83
N LYS A 147 -2.50 25.77 -5.35
CA LYS A 147 -1.07 25.50 -5.56
C LYS A 147 -0.24 25.60 -4.28
N ASP A 148 -0.88 25.46 -3.13
CA ASP A 148 -0.23 25.46 -1.83
C ASP A 148 0.70 24.22 -1.69
N ASN A 149 1.96 24.45 -1.31
CA ASN A 149 2.93 23.39 -1.07
C ASN A 149 2.70 22.67 0.26
N THR A 150 1.92 23.25 1.16
CA THR A 150 1.71 22.75 2.51
C THR A 150 1.11 21.36 2.55
N VAL A 151 0.04 21.14 1.78
CA VAL A 151 -0.62 19.83 1.66
C VAL A 151 0.36 18.77 1.11
N LYS A 152 1.31 19.18 0.25
CA LYS A 152 2.32 18.27 -0.35
C LYS A 152 3.28 17.75 0.72
N SER A 153 3.69 18.61 1.66
CA SER A 153 4.60 18.23 2.74
C SER A 153 3.96 17.28 3.76
N ALA A 154 2.65 17.40 3.99
CA ALA A 154 1.92 16.57 4.96
C ALA A 154 1.83 15.10 4.52
N PHE A 155 1.58 14.85 3.24
CA PHE A 155 1.47 13.48 2.72
C PHE A 155 2.81 12.78 2.50
N SER A 156 3.88 13.52 2.22
CA SER A 156 5.25 12.99 2.16
C SER A 156 5.70 12.43 3.53
N ARG A 157 5.30 13.07 4.64
CA ARG A 157 5.61 12.60 6.01
C ARG A 157 5.05 11.20 6.31
N GLN A 158 3.92 10.80 5.73
CA GLN A 158 3.32 9.48 6.00
C GLN A 158 4.21 8.33 5.48
N ALA A 159 4.85 8.48 4.31
CA ALA A 159 5.72 7.44 3.77
C ALA A 159 6.93 7.19 4.70
N THR A 160 7.56 8.26 5.17
CA THR A 160 8.68 8.18 6.13
C THR A 160 8.26 7.52 7.45
N VAL A 161 7.10 7.89 8.00
CA VAL A 161 6.58 7.26 9.23
C VAL A 161 6.37 5.75 9.03
N LEU A 162 5.85 5.33 7.89
CA LEU A 162 5.66 3.91 7.61
C LEU A 162 6.98 3.17 7.44
N VAL A 163 7.96 3.75 6.74
CA VAL A 163 9.32 3.19 6.62
C VAL A 163 9.94 3.01 8.01
N HIS A 164 9.80 3.99 8.89
CA HIS A 164 10.29 3.87 10.27
C HIS A 164 9.53 2.81 11.06
N SER A 165 8.22 2.68 10.86
CA SER A 165 7.42 1.64 11.52
C SER A 165 7.84 0.22 11.10
N MET A 166 8.31 0.04 9.86
CA MET A 166 8.83 -1.24 9.37
C MET A 166 10.17 -1.61 10.04
N ALA A 167 10.99 -0.62 10.39
CA ALA A 167 12.24 -0.83 11.13
C ALA A 167 12.02 -1.17 12.61
N GLY A 168 10.85 -0.81 13.16
CA GLY A 168 10.56 -0.91 14.58
C GLY A 168 11.45 0.01 15.41
N GLU A 169 11.93 -0.50 16.54
CA GLU A 169 12.79 0.24 17.48
C GLU A 169 14.28 0.22 17.11
N ASN A 170 14.68 -0.56 16.11
CA ASN A 170 16.09 -0.69 15.76
C ASN A 170 16.58 0.52 14.93
N PRO A 171 17.51 1.34 15.46
CA PRO A 171 17.96 2.55 14.79
C PRO A 171 18.78 2.27 13.52
N VAL A 172 19.55 1.18 13.50
CA VAL A 172 20.35 0.78 12.33
C VAL A 172 19.43 0.35 11.19
N LYS A 173 18.38 -0.43 11.49
CA LYS A 173 17.36 -0.77 10.48
C LYS A 173 16.65 0.47 9.95
N ARG A 174 16.37 1.44 10.82
CA ARG A 174 15.69 2.68 10.43
C ARG A 174 16.53 3.46 9.41
N GLU A 175 17.81 3.67 9.71
CA GLU A 175 18.73 4.36 8.81
C GLU A 175 18.88 3.60 7.48
N LEU A 176 19.05 2.28 7.54
CA LEU A 176 19.17 1.45 6.33
C LEU A 176 17.90 1.53 5.46
N TYR A 177 16.73 1.42 6.07
CA TYR A 177 15.46 1.47 5.36
C TYR A 177 15.21 2.87 4.78
N GLU A 178 15.56 3.93 5.49
CA GLU A 178 15.46 5.29 4.97
C GLU A 178 16.42 5.51 3.78
N ALA A 179 17.66 5.04 3.87
CA ALA A 179 18.62 5.09 2.77
C ALA A 179 18.13 4.28 1.54
N ASP A 180 17.59 3.09 1.76
CA ASP A 180 17.02 2.25 0.70
C ASP A 180 15.80 2.91 0.05
N PHE A 181 14.92 3.50 0.85
CA PHE A 181 13.78 4.27 0.36
C PHE A 181 14.23 5.39 -0.58
N LYS A 182 15.19 6.22 -0.12
CA LYS A 182 15.74 7.34 -0.91
C LYS A 182 16.42 6.84 -2.19
N ARG A 183 17.15 5.73 -2.12
CA ARG A 183 17.80 5.09 -3.27
C ARG A 183 16.78 4.61 -4.31
N ILE A 184 15.73 3.93 -3.88
CA ILE A 184 14.67 3.46 -4.79
C ILE A 184 13.93 4.66 -5.39
N PHE A 185 13.59 5.66 -4.57
CA PHE A 185 12.96 6.88 -5.04
C PHE A 185 13.80 7.56 -6.13
N LYS A 186 15.11 7.70 -5.91
CA LYS A 186 16.05 8.24 -6.89
C LYS A 186 16.09 7.40 -8.16
N ALA A 187 16.09 6.07 -8.06
CA ALA A 187 16.05 5.20 -9.23
C ALA A 187 14.77 5.37 -10.06
N VAL A 188 13.63 5.63 -9.41
CA VAL A 188 12.32 5.79 -10.06
C VAL A 188 12.15 7.18 -10.71
N THR A 189 12.72 8.22 -10.10
CA THR A 189 12.51 9.61 -10.51
C THR A 189 13.70 10.24 -11.24
N GLY A 190 14.91 9.71 -11.03
CA GLY A 190 16.17 10.34 -11.42
C GLY A 190 16.62 11.48 -10.50
N ALA A 191 15.80 11.86 -9.52
CA ALA A 191 16.04 12.99 -8.62
C ALA A 191 16.35 12.52 -7.19
N ASP A 192 17.21 13.26 -6.49
CA ASP A 192 17.42 13.01 -5.06
C ASP A 192 16.16 13.36 -4.27
N TYR A 193 15.83 12.54 -3.28
CA TYR A 193 14.60 12.73 -2.49
C TYR A 193 14.51 14.14 -1.88
N THR A 194 15.58 14.60 -1.24
CA THR A 194 15.65 15.92 -0.60
C THR A 194 15.52 17.07 -1.61
N SER A 195 16.07 16.94 -2.82
CA SER A 195 15.95 17.98 -3.85
C SER A 195 14.60 17.95 -4.56
N ALA A 196 13.99 16.76 -4.68
CA ALA A 196 12.67 16.57 -5.27
C ALA A 196 11.53 17.15 -4.42
N ILE A 197 11.72 17.30 -3.10
CA ILE A 197 10.78 18.03 -2.22
C ILE A 197 10.69 19.52 -2.62
N HIS A 198 11.76 20.07 -3.20
CA HIS A 198 11.93 21.52 -3.32
C HIS A 198 11.77 22.16 -4.71
N SER A 199 11.60 21.43 -5.84
CA SER A 199 10.96 22.02 -7.06
C SER A 199 10.93 21.18 -8.35
N THR A 200 11.69 20.10 -8.50
CA THR A 200 11.91 19.54 -9.85
C THR A 200 10.82 18.61 -10.35
N LEU A 201 10.09 17.91 -9.45
CA LEU A 201 9.09 16.92 -9.84
C LEU A 201 7.66 17.45 -9.59
N PRO A 202 6.70 17.20 -10.51
CA PRO A 202 5.30 17.49 -10.23
C PRO A 202 4.85 16.80 -8.93
N PRO A 203 4.08 17.47 -8.05
CA PRO A 203 3.72 16.94 -6.73
C PRO A 203 3.10 15.55 -6.75
N LEU A 204 2.26 15.30 -7.75
CA LEU A 204 1.59 14.02 -7.93
C LEU A 204 2.58 12.90 -8.33
N GLU A 205 3.58 13.24 -9.15
CA GLU A 205 4.64 12.29 -9.50
C GLU A 205 5.54 11.99 -8.30
N HIS A 206 5.83 13.00 -7.46
CA HIS A 206 6.64 12.83 -6.26
C HIS A 206 5.97 11.83 -5.32
N PHE A 207 4.71 12.09 -4.98
CA PHE A 207 3.93 11.22 -4.11
C PHE A 207 3.77 9.78 -4.65
N LEU A 208 3.54 9.63 -5.96
CA LEU A 208 3.46 8.30 -6.57
C LEU A 208 4.82 7.59 -6.59
N ALA A 209 5.92 8.32 -6.74
CA ALA A 209 7.25 7.76 -6.63
C ALA A 209 7.59 7.31 -5.21
N GLU A 210 7.20 8.07 -4.18
CA GLU A 210 7.29 7.64 -2.78
C GLU A 210 6.53 6.33 -2.55
N ARG A 211 5.29 6.24 -3.06
CA ARG A 211 4.49 5.03 -2.98
C ARG A 211 5.17 3.84 -3.66
N VAL A 212 5.78 4.04 -4.84
CA VAL A 212 6.53 2.99 -5.54
C VAL A 212 7.71 2.53 -4.69
N ALA A 213 8.49 3.45 -4.15
CA ALA A 213 9.63 3.14 -3.29
C ALA A 213 9.20 2.36 -2.04
N PHE A 214 8.16 2.81 -1.37
CA PHE A 214 7.58 2.11 -0.22
C PHE A 214 7.11 0.69 -0.55
N CYS A 215 6.33 0.51 -1.63
CA CYS A 215 5.84 -0.81 -2.02
C CYS A 215 6.98 -1.77 -2.42
N GLN A 216 8.06 -1.24 -3.01
CA GLN A 216 9.23 -2.05 -3.35
C GLN A 216 9.96 -2.53 -2.10
N MET A 217 10.11 -1.66 -1.10
CA MET A 217 10.68 -2.05 0.19
C MET A 217 9.83 -3.08 0.91
N GLU A 218 8.50 -2.92 0.91
CA GLU A 218 7.57 -3.90 1.46
C GLU A 218 7.77 -5.28 0.81
N LEU A 219 7.83 -5.30 -0.52
CA LEU A 219 8.07 -6.54 -1.27
C LEU A 219 9.42 -7.17 -0.89
N PHE A 220 10.50 -6.38 -0.83
CA PHE A 220 11.81 -6.89 -0.46
C PHE A 220 11.82 -7.48 0.96
N LEU A 221 11.21 -6.79 1.93
CA LEU A 221 11.13 -7.26 3.32
C LEU A 221 10.24 -8.49 3.48
N ALA A 222 9.13 -8.57 2.75
CA ALA A 222 8.28 -9.76 2.70
C ALA A 222 9.04 -10.97 2.15
N SER A 223 9.81 -10.77 1.07
CA SER A 223 10.63 -11.82 0.46
C SER A 223 11.77 -12.27 1.36
N LEU A 224 12.49 -11.36 2.03
CA LEU A 224 13.52 -11.73 3.01
C LEU A 224 12.94 -12.58 4.14
N ARG A 225 11.73 -12.26 4.60
CA ARG A 225 11.04 -13.02 5.62
C ARG A 225 10.68 -14.42 5.13
N LEU A 226 10.13 -14.54 3.92
CA LEU A 226 9.84 -15.83 3.30
C LEU A 226 11.11 -16.70 3.21
N SER A 227 12.24 -16.13 2.75
CA SER A 227 13.52 -16.82 2.71
C SER A 227 13.97 -17.31 4.08
N SER A 228 13.76 -16.52 5.14
CA SER A 228 14.11 -16.94 6.51
C SER A 228 13.26 -18.14 7.00
N TYR A 229 11.97 -18.18 6.64
CA TYR A 229 11.11 -19.32 6.95
C TYR A 229 11.48 -20.57 6.15
N HIS A 230 11.86 -20.43 4.88
CA HIS A 230 12.40 -21.54 4.10
C HIS A 230 13.68 -22.10 4.73
N ALA A 231 14.60 -21.24 5.16
CA ALA A 231 15.84 -21.67 5.82
C ALA A 231 15.58 -22.41 7.15
N ALA A 232 14.55 -22.00 7.89
CA ALA A 232 14.13 -22.65 9.13
C ALA A 232 13.27 -23.92 8.93
N ASN A 233 12.91 -24.26 7.69
CA ASN A 233 12.05 -25.39 7.33
C ASN A 233 10.67 -25.38 8.04
N GLU A 234 10.13 -24.20 8.32
CA GLU A 234 8.84 -24.05 9.01
C GLU A 234 7.68 -23.93 8.00
N TYR A 235 7.13 -25.08 7.60
CA TYR A 235 6.09 -25.20 6.56
C TYR A 235 4.87 -24.29 6.74
N ARG A 236 4.39 -24.09 7.97
CA ARG A 236 3.22 -23.22 8.22
C ARG A 236 3.53 -21.73 8.07
N GLY A 237 4.78 -21.32 8.27
CA GLY A 237 5.20 -19.93 8.08
C GLY A 237 5.35 -19.56 6.61
N ILE A 238 5.74 -20.53 5.78
CA ILE A 238 5.97 -20.36 4.34
C ILE A 238 4.69 -19.88 3.63
N GLU A 239 3.57 -20.59 3.74
CA GLU A 239 2.33 -20.25 3.02
C GLU A 239 1.84 -18.83 3.35
N LEU A 240 1.90 -18.43 4.63
CA LEU A 240 1.52 -17.09 5.06
C LEU A 240 2.44 -16.01 4.49
N CYS A 241 3.75 -16.30 4.43
CA CYS A 241 4.74 -15.41 3.84
C CYS A 241 4.60 -15.30 2.32
N GLU A 242 4.30 -16.40 1.61
CA GLU A 242 4.03 -16.40 0.16
C GLU A 242 2.82 -15.50 -0.16
N GLN A 243 1.71 -15.68 0.56
CA GLN A 243 0.53 -14.82 0.38
C GLN A 243 0.85 -13.34 0.61
N ARG A 244 1.78 -13.04 1.52
CA ARG A 244 2.21 -11.67 1.80
C ARG A 244 3.07 -11.11 0.68
N VAL A 245 4.02 -11.88 0.17
CA VAL A 245 4.82 -11.53 -1.01
C VAL A 245 3.92 -11.22 -2.20
N ASP A 246 2.92 -12.08 -2.47
CA ASP A 246 1.94 -11.86 -3.55
C ASP A 246 1.16 -10.55 -3.40
N ARG A 247 0.73 -10.21 -2.17
CA ARG A 247 0.03 -8.95 -1.91
C ARG A 247 0.95 -7.75 -2.11
N ALA A 248 2.17 -7.80 -1.59
CA ALA A 248 3.18 -6.75 -1.74
C ALA A 248 3.52 -6.53 -3.23
N GLN A 249 3.71 -7.61 -3.99
CA GLN A 249 3.97 -7.57 -5.43
C GLN A 249 2.80 -6.93 -6.20
N LYS A 250 1.55 -7.31 -5.89
CA LYS A 250 0.36 -6.68 -6.48
C LYS A 250 0.31 -5.18 -6.18
N ARG A 251 0.62 -4.76 -4.95
CA ARG A 251 0.67 -3.35 -4.54
C ARG A 251 1.77 -2.58 -5.28
N TYR A 252 2.96 -3.16 -5.40
CA TYR A 252 4.08 -2.59 -6.13
C TYR A 252 3.75 -2.36 -7.60
N PHE A 253 3.21 -3.37 -8.30
CA PHE A 253 2.82 -3.21 -9.69
C PHE A 253 1.68 -2.19 -9.88
N ALA A 254 0.73 -2.14 -8.94
CA ALA A 254 -0.31 -1.12 -8.97
C ALA A 254 0.27 0.30 -8.82
N ALA A 255 1.26 0.48 -7.94
CA ALA A 255 1.95 1.76 -7.75
C ALA A 255 2.73 2.19 -9.00
N ILE A 256 3.51 1.28 -9.61
CA ILE A 256 4.24 1.57 -10.86
C ILE A 256 3.26 1.96 -11.97
N LYS A 257 2.17 1.21 -12.11
CA LYS A 257 1.16 1.48 -13.13
C LYS A 257 0.51 2.86 -12.95
N ALA A 258 0.23 3.24 -11.70
CA ALA A 258 -0.30 4.56 -11.39
C ALA A 258 0.68 5.67 -11.77
N LEU A 259 1.96 5.55 -11.39
CA LEU A 259 3.01 6.52 -11.75
C LEU A 259 3.16 6.63 -13.27
N ALA A 260 3.21 5.50 -13.98
CA ALA A 260 3.30 5.47 -15.44
C ALA A 260 2.07 6.09 -16.11
N GLU A 261 0.87 5.87 -15.58
CA GLU A 261 -0.35 6.51 -16.08
C GLU A 261 -0.26 8.03 -15.95
N ILE A 262 0.22 8.55 -14.81
CA ILE A 262 0.40 10.00 -14.61
C ILE A 262 1.46 10.58 -15.53
N LYS A 263 2.64 9.97 -15.62
CA LYS A 263 3.70 10.43 -16.53
C LYS A 263 3.20 10.51 -17.97
N ARG A 264 2.40 9.53 -18.40
CA ARG A 264 1.78 9.55 -19.73
C ARG A 264 0.77 10.68 -19.92
N LEU A 265 0.03 11.07 -18.88
CA LEU A 265 -0.89 12.22 -18.94
C LEU A 265 -0.15 13.56 -18.93
N ALA A 266 1.03 13.62 -18.31
CA ALA A 266 1.88 14.81 -18.24
C ALA A 266 2.68 15.06 -19.53
N LEU A 267 2.96 14.01 -20.32
CA LEU A 267 3.52 14.17 -21.66
C LEU A 267 2.52 14.91 -22.55
N PRO A 268 2.94 15.93 -23.32
CA PRO A 268 2.08 16.47 -24.37
C PRO A 268 1.66 15.30 -25.24
N MET A 269 0.37 15.18 -25.55
CA MET A 269 -0.11 14.28 -26.60
C MET A 269 0.52 14.76 -27.92
N VAL A 270 1.77 14.37 -28.16
CA VAL A 270 2.27 14.17 -29.50
C VAL A 270 1.27 13.18 -30.07
N ASN A 271 0.50 13.62 -31.06
CA ASN A 271 -0.25 12.73 -31.92
C ASN A 271 0.78 11.73 -32.46
N VAL A 272 0.95 10.61 -31.76
CA VAL A 272 1.68 9.46 -32.27
C VAL A 272 0.76 8.91 -33.34
N ALA A 273 0.85 9.53 -34.51
CA ALA A 273 0.66 8.84 -35.76
C ALA A 273 1.54 7.60 -35.64
N MET A 274 0.88 6.44 -35.56
CA MET A 274 1.52 5.17 -35.84
C MET A 274 2.29 5.35 -37.16
N PRO A 275 3.54 4.89 -37.28
CA PRO A 275 4.19 4.79 -38.58
C PRO A 275 3.37 3.76 -39.39
N GLY A 276 2.45 4.26 -40.20
CA GLY A 276 1.47 3.46 -40.95
C GLY A 276 0.08 4.10 -41.13
N SER A 277 -0.32 5.08 -40.32
CA SER A 277 -1.54 5.86 -40.57
C SER A 277 -1.17 7.30 -40.94
N MET A 278 -0.74 7.46 -42.19
CA MET A 278 -0.57 8.73 -42.86
C MET A 278 -1.94 9.41 -42.98
N GLN A 279 -2.33 10.24 -42.01
CA GLN A 279 -3.36 11.25 -42.28
C GLN A 279 -2.71 12.38 -43.07
N VAL A 280 -2.84 12.26 -44.39
CA VAL A 280 -2.53 13.32 -45.35
C VAL A 280 -3.58 14.41 -45.15
N ASN A 281 -3.24 15.47 -44.43
CA ASN A 281 -3.93 16.75 -44.60
C ASN A 281 -3.42 17.37 -45.91
N MET A 282 -4.01 16.99 -47.03
CA MET A 282 -3.94 17.74 -48.29
C MET A 282 -5.04 18.80 -48.24
N GLY A 283 -4.67 19.97 -47.74
CA GLY A 283 -5.40 21.22 -47.94
C GLY A 283 -4.36 22.25 -48.35
N GLU A 284 -4.05 22.29 -49.63
CA GLU A 284 -3.03 23.13 -50.25
C GLU A 284 -3.32 24.63 -50.04
N LYS A 285 -2.25 25.37 -49.72
CA LYS A 285 -2.01 26.79 -50.04
C LYS A 285 -3.25 27.58 -50.52
N GLN A 286 -3.95 28.24 -49.61
CA GLN A 286 -4.67 29.46 -49.97
C GLN A 286 -3.71 30.64 -49.86
N VAL A 287 -3.29 31.15 -51.02
CA VAL A 287 -2.69 32.47 -51.16
C VAL A 287 -3.80 33.40 -51.65
N ASN A 288 -4.25 34.33 -50.80
CA ASN A 288 -5.19 35.36 -51.22
C ASN A 288 -4.43 36.39 -52.08
N VAL A 289 -4.70 36.41 -53.38
CA VAL A 289 -4.35 37.52 -54.27
C VAL A 289 -5.65 38.11 -54.80
N SER A 290 -6.14 39.17 -54.18
CA SER A 290 -7.24 39.97 -54.71
C SER A 290 -6.68 40.93 -55.75
N GLY A 291 -6.60 40.46 -57.00
CA GLY A 291 -6.37 41.28 -58.18
C GLY A 291 -7.65 42.01 -58.58
N VAL A 292 -7.56 43.34 -58.63
CA VAL A 292 -8.53 44.24 -59.26
C VAL A 292 -8.55 43.98 -60.77
N PRO A 293 -9.71 43.88 -61.43
CA PRO A 293 -9.79 44.06 -62.87
C PRO A 293 -10.25 45.49 -63.21
N MET A 294 -9.32 46.30 -63.72
CA MET A 294 -9.62 47.27 -64.78
C MET A 294 -9.31 46.59 -66.10
N VAL A 295 -10.26 46.57 -67.05
CA VAL A 295 -10.19 47.00 -68.47
C VAL A 295 -11.65 46.84 -68.99
N SER A 296 -12.23 47.61 -69.90
CA SER A 296 -11.79 48.63 -70.86
C SER A 296 -12.98 49.55 -71.16
#